data_AF-A0A6U0LTF6-F1
#
_entry.id   AF-A0A6U0LTF6-F1
#
_cell.length_a   1.000
_cell.length_b   1.000
_cell.length_c   1.000
_cell.angle_alpha   90.00
_cell.angle_beta   90.00
_cell.angle_gamma   90.00
#
_symmetry.space_group_name_H-M   'P 1'
#
loop_
_entity.id
_entity.type
_entity.pdbx_description
1 polymer ?
#
loop_
_entity_poly.entity_id
_entity_poly.type
_entity_poly.pdbx_seq_one_letter_code
_entity_poly.pdbx_strand_id
1 'polypeptide(L)'
;LSLKMAFNKATVSYGGPVLAEEYSILHGYGEVEGAKKVAPGVFVGGSEELMNEVRRHNLSPNKALFVKGHAAWVPGQLGREITKGVWYPCAVSADLILRYAGAPVDANDNEEDLWSDILTCLGDDFAKIAKQHSGRGDMRMP
;
A
#
# COMPACT_ATOMS: atom_id res chain seq x y z
N LEU A 1 11.48 -22.71 8.70
CA LEU A 1 11.59 -21.23 8.81
C LEU A 1 10.20 -20.67 9.11
N SER A 2 9.99 -19.92 10.18
CA SER A 2 8.67 -19.29 10.43
C SER A 2 8.45 -18.09 9.51
N LEU A 3 7.19 -17.66 9.34
CA LEU A 3 6.83 -16.49 8.52
C LEU A 3 7.62 -15.23 8.95
N LYS A 4 7.71 -15.00 10.25
CA LYS A 4 8.50 -13.90 10.83
C LYS A 4 9.99 -13.96 10.46
N MET A 5 10.58 -15.15 10.41
CA MET A 5 11.98 -15.29 10.02
C MET A 5 12.17 -15.13 8.51
N ALA A 6 11.23 -15.61 7.70
CA ALA A 6 11.27 -15.45 6.25
C ALA A 6 11.15 -13.98 5.84
N PHE A 7 10.27 -13.23 6.49
CA PHE A 7 9.99 -11.82 6.19
C PHE A 7 10.60 -10.85 7.22
N ASN A 8 11.76 -11.20 7.80
CA ASN A 8 12.38 -10.38 8.86
C ASN A 8 12.85 -8.98 8.41
N LYS A 9 12.88 -8.73 7.10
CA LYS A 9 13.21 -7.44 6.45
C LYS A 9 12.01 -6.80 5.74
N ALA A 10 10.82 -7.40 5.82
CA ALA A 10 9.63 -6.85 5.20
C ALA A 10 9.15 -5.62 5.97
N THR A 11 8.67 -4.61 5.23
CA THR A 11 8.04 -3.44 5.83
C THR A 11 6.72 -3.84 6.48
N VAL A 12 6.45 -3.24 7.65
CA VAL A 12 5.15 -3.32 8.31
C VAL A 12 4.54 -1.92 8.34
N SER A 13 3.34 -1.77 7.82
CA SER A 13 2.59 -0.52 7.81
C SER A 13 1.27 -0.65 8.58
N TYR A 14 0.75 0.49 9.02
CA TYR A 14 -0.57 0.57 9.64
C TYR A 14 -1.63 0.74 8.56
N GLY A 15 -2.56 -0.22 8.46
CA GLY A 15 -3.65 -0.19 7.50
C GLY A 15 -4.91 0.48 8.03
N GLY A 16 -5.06 0.56 9.35
CA GLY A 16 -6.18 1.22 9.99
C GLY A 16 -6.62 0.57 11.30
N PRO A 17 -7.65 1.12 11.96
CA PRO A 17 -8.01 0.77 13.34
C PRO A 17 -8.80 -0.54 13.46
N VAL A 18 -9.38 -1.04 12.36
CA VAL A 18 -10.23 -2.22 12.39
C VAL A 18 -9.38 -3.48 12.30
N LEU A 19 -9.69 -4.48 13.14
CA LEU A 19 -8.91 -5.72 13.30
C LEU A 19 -7.42 -5.41 13.47
N ALA A 20 -7.10 -4.46 14.34
CA ALA A 20 -5.75 -3.93 14.49
C ALA A 20 -4.71 -5.03 14.72
N GLU A 21 -5.02 -6.18 15.32
CA GLU A 21 -4.03 -7.24 15.56
C GLU A 21 -3.84 -8.22 14.38
N GLU A 22 -4.63 -8.08 13.30
CA GLU A 22 -4.52 -8.91 12.11
C GLU A 22 -3.58 -8.30 11.06
N TYR A 23 -2.95 -9.17 10.27
CA TYR A 23 -2.05 -8.78 9.20
C TYR A 23 -2.55 -9.25 7.85
N SER A 24 -2.52 -8.36 6.86
CA SER A 24 -2.60 -8.69 5.44
C SER A 24 -1.22 -8.55 4.79
N ILE A 25 -0.96 -9.31 3.73
CA ILE A 25 0.28 -9.18 2.95
C ILE A 25 -0.08 -8.67 1.56
N LEU A 26 0.49 -7.54 1.15
CA LEU A 26 0.42 -7.01 -0.21
C LEU A 26 1.70 -7.36 -0.96
N HIS A 27 1.57 -7.82 -2.20
CA HIS A 27 2.72 -8.18 -3.04
C HIS A 27 2.41 -8.12 -4.54
N GLY A 28 3.48 -8.05 -5.35
CA GLY A 28 3.44 -8.14 -6.81
C GLY A 28 3.90 -9.48 -7.38
N TYR A 29 4.13 -10.49 -6.53
CA TYR A 29 4.71 -11.78 -6.94
C TYR A 29 3.90 -12.53 -8.02
N GLY A 30 2.59 -12.32 -8.05
CA GLY A 30 1.68 -13.04 -8.92
C GLY A 30 0.66 -13.85 -8.13
N GLU A 31 -0.08 -14.68 -8.85
CA GLU A 31 -1.10 -15.56 -8.28
C GLU A 31 -0.44 -16.75 -7.58
N VAL A 32 -0.76 -16.92 -6.31
CA VAL A 32 -0.35 -18.05 -5.47
C VAL A 32 -1.56 -18.53 -4.67
N GLU A 33 -1.50 -19.76 -4.15
CA GLU A 33 -2.57 -20.30 -3.32
C GLU A 33 -2.83 -19.39 -2.10
N GLY A 34 -4.10 -19.10 -1.83
CA GLY A 34 -4.51 -18.20 -0.75
C GLY A 34 -4.27 -16.70 -1.01
N ALA A 35 -3.79 -16.31 -2.19
CA ALA A 35 -3.74 -14.91 -2.60
C ALA A 35 -4.96 -14.53 -3.47
N LYS A 36 -5.40 -13.28 -3.35
CA LYS A 36 -6.47 -12.68 -4.16
C LYS A 36 -5.92 -11.49 -4.92
N LYS A 37 -6.17 -11.45 -6.23
CA LYS A 37 -5.89 -10.27 -7.07
C LYS A 37 -6.87 -9.15 -6.72
N VAL A 38 -6.35 -7.99 -6.32
CA VAL A 38 -7.17 -6.82 -5.94
C VAL A 38 -7.07 -5.68 -6.95
N ALA A 39 -5.97 -5.63 -7.71
CA ALA A 39 -5.76 -4.73 -8.84
C ALA A 39 -4.83 -5.39 -9.87
N PRO A 40 -4.68 -4.84 -11.09
CA PRO A 40 -3.67 -5.31 -12.03
C PRO A 40 -2.28 -5.34 -11.39
N GLY A 41 -1.66 -6.51 -11.28
CA GLY A 41 -0.33 -6.68 -10.68
C GLY A 41 -0.28 -6.66 -9.14
N VAL A 42 -1.41 -6.50 -8.44
CA VAL A 42 -1.45 -6.40 -6.97
C VAL A 42 -2.29 -7.52 -6.38
N PHE A 43 -1.69 -8.23 -5.43
CA PHE A 43 -2.27 -9.37 -4.75
C PHE A 43 -2.23 -9.19 -3.23
N VAL A 44 -3.24 -9.74 -2.55
CA VAL A 44 -3.34 -9.79 -1.09
C VAL A 44 -3.45 -11.23 -0.62
N GLY A 45 -2.65 -11.64 0.37
CA GLY A 45 -2.70 -12.97 0.98
C GLY A 45 -1.52 -13.87 0.59
N GLY A 46 -1.74 -15.19 0.56
CA GLY A 46 -0.74 -16.17 0.10
C GLY A 46 0.50 -16.33 0.97
N SER A 47 0.42 -16.03 2.27
CA SER A 47 1.58 -15.94 3.17
C SER A 47 2.44 -17.22 3.23
N GLU A 48 1.80 -18.39 3.18
CA GLU A 48 2.50 -19.68 3.21
C GLU A 48 3.30 -19.92 1.92
N GLU A 49 2.68 -19.70 0.76
CA GLU A 49 3.36 -19.84 -0.53
C GLU A 49 4.47 -18.81 -0.72
N LEU A 50 4.24 -17.55 -0.35
CA LEU A 50 5.28 -16.52 -0.40
C LEU A 50 6.48 -16.88 0.51
N MET A 51 6.23 -17.45 1.69
CA MET A 51 7.30 -17.94 2.56
C MET A 51 8.10 -19.07 1.89
N ASN A 52 7.45 -19.98 1.18
CA ASN A 52 8.13 -21.04 0.43
C ASN A 52 9.01 -20.45 -0.68
N GLU A 53 8.53 -19.42 -1.38
CA GLU A 53 9.30 -18.75 -2.43
C GLU A 53 10.47 -17.93 -1.89
N VAL A 54 10.36 -17.37 -0.68
CA VAL A 54 11.52 -16.79 0.04
C VAL A 54 12.56 -17.87 0.36
N ARG A 55 12.14 -19.06 0.83
CA ARG A 55 13.07 -20.17 1.13
C ARG A 55 13.79 -20.67 -0.11
N ARG A 56 13.15 -20.60 -1.27
CA ARG A 56 13.71 -20.99 -2.58
C ARG A 56 14.56 -19.89 -3.22
N HIS A 57 14.67 -18.73 -2.59
CA HIS A 57 15.34 -17.53 -3.10
C HIS A 57 14.70 -16.94 -4.39
N ASN A 58 13.43 -17.28 -4.66
CA ASN A 58 12.66 -16.73 -5.78
C ASN A 58 11.98 -15.41 -5.44
N LEU A 59 11.74 -15.15 -4.15
CA LEU A 59 11.16 -13.93 -3.64
C LEU A 59 12.10 -13.29 -2.61
N SER A 60 12.41 -12.00 -2.78
CA SER A 60 13.10 -11.26 -1.74
C SER A 60 12.12 -10.87 -0.63
N PRO A 61 12.48 -11.02 0.66
CA PRO A 61 11.61 -10.66 1.78
C PRO A 61 11.04 -9.23 1.74
N ASN A 62 11.78 -8.27 1.19
CA ASN A 62 11.35 -6.86 1.07
C ASN A 62 10.38 -6.61 -0.10
N LYS A 63 10.03 -7.64 -0.89
CA LYS A 63 9.05 -7.57 -1.99
C LYS A 63 7.62 -7.87 -1.52
N ALA A 64 7.41 -7.89 -0.20
CA ALA A 64 6.12 -8.06 0.45
C ALA A 64 5.95 -6.95 1.49
N LEU A 65 4.75 -6.38 1.55
CA LEU A 65 4.35 -5.39 2.54
C LEU A 65 3.34 -6.02 3.49
N PHE A 66 3.65 -6.02 4.78
CA PHE A 66 2.71 -6.43 5.82
C PHE A 66 1.90 -5.21 6.27
N VAL A 67 0.59 -5.34 6.30
CA VAL A 67 -0.33 -4.27 6.69
C VAL A 67 -1.11 -4.73 7.92
N LYS A 68 -0.92 -4.03 9.05
CA LYS A 68 -1.58 -4.30 10.33
C LYS A 68 -2.92 -3.57 10.38
N GLY A 69 -4.02 -4.30 10.52
CA GLY A 69 -5.39 -3.76 10.49
C GLY A 69 -5.81 -3.19 9.13
N HIS A 70 -6.99 -2.58 9.08
CA HIS A 70 -7.52 -1.91 7.89
C HIS A 70 -8.49 -0.77 8.23
N ALA A 71 -8.71 0.13 7.26
CA ALA A 71 -9.82 1.08 7.28
C ALA A 71 -11.09 0.41 6.74
N ALA A 72 -12.23 0.66 7.37
CA ALA A 72 -13.51 0.12 6.95
C ALA A 72 -14.58 1.20 6.99
N TRP A 73 -15.53 1.08 6.07
CA TRP A 73 -16.68 1.97 5.97
C TRP A 73 -17.95 1.16 6.15
N VAL A 74 -18.90 1.70 6.91
CA VAL A 74 -20.25 1.15 6.92
C VAL A 74 -20.94 1.43 5.57
N PRO A 75 -21.98 0.67 5.20
CA PRO A 75 -22.68 0.86 3.93
C PRO A 75 -23.06 2.34 3.67
N GLY A 76 -22.65 2.85 2.50
CA GLY A 76 -22.90 4.21 2.05
C GLY A 76 -22.04 5.32 2.69
N GLN A 77 -21.18 5.02 3.68
CA GLN A 77 -20.33 6.02 4.33
C GLN A 77 -19.29 6.61 3.38
N LEU A 78 -18.52 5.75 2.69
CA LEU A 78 -17.47 6.20 1.76
C LEU A 78 -18.02 7.14 0.68
N GLY A 79 -19.18 6.81 0.10
CA GLY A 79 -19.84 7.67 -0.88
C GLY A 79 -20.20 9.05 -0.33
N ARG A 80 -20.72 9.13 0.90
CA ARG A 80 -21.02 10.42 1.55
C ARG A 80 -19.75 11.23 1.81
N GLU A 81 -18.67 10.59 2.21
CA GLU A 81 -17.39 11.26 2.48
C GLU A 81 -16.74 11.79 1.20
N ILE A 82 -16.80 11.04 0.09
CA ILE A 82 -16.37 11.51 -1.24
C ILE A 82 -17.18 12.74 -1.66
N THR A 83 -18.52 12.69 -1.56
CA THR A 83 -19.38 13.84 -1.93
C THR A 83 -19.09 15.09 -1.08
N LYS A 84 -18.62 14.91 0.17
CA LYS A 84 -18.22 16.01 1.06
C LYS A 84 -16.79 16.50 0.83
N GLY A 85 -16.05 15.91 -0.11
CA GLY A 85 -14.66 16.27 -0.40
C GLY A 85 -13.65 15.78 0.65
N VAL A 86 -14.02 14.79 1.48
CA VAL A 86 -13.11 14.20 2.48
C VAL A 86 -12.11 13.24 1.82
N TRP A 87 -12.50 12.57 0.73
CA TRP A 87 -11.65 11.65 -0.02
C TRP A 87 -11.58 12.05 -1.50
N TYR A 88 -10.37 11.97 -2.06
CA TYR A 88 -10.13 12.08 -3.50
C TYR A 88 -9.96 10.68 -4.11
N PRO A 89 -10.98 10.13 -4.79
CA PRO A 89 -10.81 8.85 -5.48
C PRO A 89 -9.89 9.02 -6.68
N CYS A 90 -8.93 8.12 -6.83
CA CYS A 90 -8.01 8.09 -7.95
C CYS A 90 -7.71 6.66 -8.40
N ALA A 91 -7.38 6.49 -9.67
CA ALA A 91 -6.74 5.28 -10.16
C ALA A 91 -5.24 5.38 -9.86
N VAL A 92 -4.66 4.30 -9.35
CA VAL A 92 -3.27 4.29 -8.90
C VAL A 92 -2.57 3.08 -9.52
N SER A 93 -1.32 3.26 -9.99
CA SER A 93 -0.52 2.17 -10.56
C SER A 93 -0.11 1.16 -9.50
N ALA A 94 0.20 -0.07 -9.93
CA ALA A 94 0.74 -1.09 -9.04
C ALA A 94 2.04 -0.63 -8.35
N ASP A 95 2.87 0.17 -9.04
CA ASP A 95 4.14 0.65 -8.50
C ASP A 95 3.96 1.57 -7.29
N LEU A 96 2.95 2.46 -7.33
CA LEU A 96 2.61 3.31 -6.19
C LEU A 96 1.96 2.51 -5.06
N ILE A 97 1.09 1.54 -5.36
CA ILE A 97 0.46 0.68 -4.35
C ILE A 97 1.50 -0.20 -3.64
N LEU A 98 2.49 -0.71 -4.40
CA LEU A 98 3.53 -1.62 -3.93
C LEU A 98 4.85 -0.90 -3.63
N ARG A 99 4.84 0.43 -3.47
CA ARG A 99 6.03 1.25 -3.16
C ARG A 99 6.83 0.67 -2.00
N TYR A 100 6.15 0.34 -0.90
CA TYR A 100 6.76 -0.25 0.29
C TYR A 100 6.89 -1.79 0.26
N ALA A 101 6.53 -2.40 -0.87
CA ALA A 101 6.78 -3.80 -1.23
C ALA A 101 7.83 -3.90 -2.35
N GLY A 102 8.73 -2.92 -2.44
CA GLY A 102 9.87 -2.92 -3.35
C GLY A 102 9.50 -2.82 -4.83
N ALA A 103 8.38 -2.19 -5.19
CA ALA A 103 8.16 -1.78 -6.57
C ALA A 103 9.28 -0.85 -7.07
N PRO A 104 9.54 -0.81 -8.40
CA PRO A 104 10.47 0.17 -8.96
C PRO A 104 10.05 1.60 -8.61
N VAL A 105 11.04 2.46 -8.37
CA VAL A 105 10.86 3.89 -8.14
C VAL A 105 11.67 4.68 -9.16
N ASP A 106 11.14 5.83 -9.59
CA ASP A 106 11.86 6.78 -10.44
C ASP A 106 12.71 7.73 -9.58
N ALA A 107 13.71 8.39 -10.18
CA ALA A 107 14.50 9.42 -9.51
C ALA A 107 13.68 10.62 -9.02
N ASN A 108 12.47 10.80 -9.57
CA ASN A 108 11.54 11.86 -9.18
C ASN A 108 10.54 11.45 -8.09
N ASP A 109 10.52 10.17 -7.68
CA ASP A 109 9.59 9.68 -6.66
C ASP A 109 10.02 10.13 -5.26
N ASN A 110 9.06 10.59 -4.46
CA ASN A 110 9.26 10.84 -3.04
C ASN A 110 8.92 9.59 -2.23
N GLU A 111 9.94 8.78 -1.95
CA GLU A 111 9.80 7.54 -1.16
C GLU A 111 9.21 7.77 0.24
N GLU A 112 9.35 8.98 0.80
CA GLU A 112 8.85 9.35 2.13
C GLU A 112 7.44 9.95 2.11
N ASP A 113 6.93 10.35 0.94
CA ASP A 113 5.65 11.04 0.79
C ASP A 113 4.83 10.53 -0.41
N LEU A 114 4.41 9.26 -0.31
CA LEU A 114 3.53 8.62 -1.29
C LEU A 114 2.25 9.43 -1.57
N TRP A 115 1.74 10.15 -0.56
CA TRP A 115 0.56 11.01 -0.73
C TRP A 115 0.82 12.16 -1.71
N SER A 116 1.97 12.84 -1.57
CA SER A 116 2.36 13.92 -2.47
C SER A 116 2.62 13.41 -3.88
N ASP A 117 3.25 12.24 -4.02
CA ASP A 117 3.49 11.61 -5.33
C ASP A 117 2.16 11.34 -6.05
N ILE A 118 1.21 10.69 -5.39
CA ILE A 118 -0.09 10.35 -5.97
C ILE A 118 -0.83 11.62 -6.44
N LEU A 119 -0.88 12.67 -5.61
CA LEU A 119 -1.54 13.93 -5.98
C LEU A 119 -0.81 14.67 -7.11
N THR A 120 0.51 14.57 -7.16
CA THR A 120 1.30 15.13 -8.26
C THR A 120 0.96 14.43 -9.58
N CYS A 121 0.81 13.11 -9.57
CA CYS A 121 0.38 12.33 -10.74
C CYS A 121 -1.03 12.69 -11.23
N LEU A 122 -1.94 13.13 -10.34
CA LEU A 122 -3.28 13.58 -10.71
C LEU A 122 -3.28 14.93 -11.45
N GLY A 123 -2.21 15.73 -11.31
CA GLY A 123 -2.04 16.98 -12.04
C GLY A 123 -2.91 18.14 -11.54
N ASP A 124 -2.94 19.22 -12.33
CA ASP A 124 -3.77 20.41 -12.13
C ASP A 124 -3.79 20.94 -10.68
N ASP A 125 -4.98 21.01 -10.09
CA ASP A 125 -5.18 21.55 -8.74
C ASP A 125 -4.67 20.58 -7.66
N PHE A 126 -4.62 19.27 -7.92
CA PHE A 126 -4.07 18.29 -6.99
C PHE A 126 -2.56 18.45 -6.83
N ALA A 127 -1.85 18.73 -7.93
CA ALA A 127 -0.41 19.02 -7.87
C ALA A 127 -0.11 20.30 -7.08
N LYS A 128 -0.99 21.30 -7.09
CA LYS A 128 -0.87 22.50 -6.24
C LYS A 128 -1.05 22.16 -4.76
N ILE A 129 -2.05 21.33 -4.43
CA ILE A 129 -2.29 20.83 -3.07
C ILE A 129 -1.07 20.05 -2.58
N ALA A 130 -0.54 19.14 -3.40
CA ALA A 130 0.67 18.37 -3.10
C ALA A 130 1.83 19.31 -2.77
N LYS A 131 2.13 20.27 -3.65
CA LYS A 131 3.22 21.24 -3.43
C LYS A 131 3.06 22.05 -2.14
N GLN A 132 1.83 22.46 -1.81
CA GLN A 132 1.55 23.27 -0.62
C GLN A 132 1.70 22.47 0.69
N HIS A 133 1.45 21.15 0.66
CA HIS A 133 1.34 20.32 1.87
C HIS A 133 2.36 19.17 1.95
N SER A 134 3.21 18.96 0.93
CA SER A 134 4.27 17.95 0.93
C SER A 134 5.19 18.05 2.15
N GLY A 135 5.66 16.89 2.64
CA GLY A 135 6.59 16.81 3.77
C GLY A 135 5.99 17.16 5.13
N ARG A 136 4.66 17.38 5.22
CA ARG A 136 3.98 17.72 6.49
C ARG A 136 3.50 16.50 7.29
N GLY A 137 3.67 15.28 6.78
CA GLY A 137 3.22 14.07 7.48
C GLY A 137 1.72 14.14 7.82
N ASP A 138 1.36 13.83 9.07
CA ASP A 138 -0.04 13.87 9.50
C ASP A 138 -0.59 15.30 9.66
N MET A 139 0.26 16.33 9.60
CA MET A 139 -0.12 17.76 9.72
C MET A 139 -0.56 18.38 8.39
N ARG A 140 -0.97 17.55 7.41
CA ARG A 140 -1.32 18.00 6.05
C ARG A 140 -2.67 18.73 5.99
N MET A 141 -3.63 18.39 6.85
CA MET A 141 -4.94 19.03 6.89
C MET A 141 -5.13 19.79 8.22
N PRO A 142 -5.80 20.97 8.23
CA PRO A 142 -6.10 21.72 9.45
C PRO A 142 -7.01 20.98 10.41
#